data_AF-A0A964GIU0-F1
#
_entry.id   AF-A0A964GIU0-F1
#
_cell.length_a   1.000
_cell.length_b   1.000
_cell.length_c   1.000
_cell.angle_alpha   90.00
_cell.angle_beta   90.00
_cell.angle_gamma   90.00
#
_symmetry.space_group_name_H-M   'P 1'
#
loop_
_entity.id
_entity.type
_entity.pdbx_description
1 polymer ?
#
loop_
_entity_poly.entity_id
_entity_poly.type
_entity_poly.pdbx_seq_one_letter_code
_entity_poly.pdbx_strand_id
1 'polypeptide(L)'
;MPKSLLRDVAIDCISDMAQHLPEGCELFVIACRPGKDDFDLVLPSPEANLNNALDALRRQGLSIDGANIYKQAVCDLVVGALAMGKQNNNPPPAGHWGQQFWDIGRAEGELQEKLVKALRLVRKELDACQRVIHYAGGFDPAYVNDAQAAIKVADAVLEKIPG
;
A
#
# COMPACT_ATOMS: atom_id res chain seq x y z
N MET A 1 34.12 -26.03 3.60
CA MET A 1 34.47 -25.92 2.16
C MET A 1 34.46 -24.45 1.77
N PRO A 2 35.47 -23.91 1.06
CA PRO A 2 35.44 -22.54 0.55
C PRO A 2 34.26 -22.35 -0.42
N LYS A 3 33.57 -21.20 -0.37
CA LYS A 3 32.44 -20.88 -1.27
C LYS A 3 32.85 -20.90 -2.76
N SER A 4 34.10 -20.54 -3.06
CA SER A 4 34.67 -20.61 -4.42
C SER A 4 34.77 -22.05 -4.93
N LEU A 5 35.29 -22.97 -4.12
CA LEU A 5 35.44 -24.37 -4.52
C LEU A 5 34.09 -25.04 -4.83
N LEU A 6 33.06 -24.77 -4.01
CA LEU A 6 31.70 -25.26 -4.29
C LEU A 6 31.13 -24.67 -5.57
N ARG A 7 31.39 -23.39 -5.84
CA ARG A 7 30.92 -22.70 -7.03
C ARG A 7 31.50 -23.31 -8.30
N ASP A 8 32.81 -23.54 -8.33
CA ASP A 8 33.49 -24.07 -9.51
C ASP A 8 33.01 -25.50 -9.82
N VAL A 9 32.96 -26.36 -8.80
CA VAL A 9 32.42 -27.73 -8.93
C VAL A 9 30.97 -27.72 -9.39
N ALA A 10 30.13 -26.83 -8.85
CA ALA A 10 28.73 -26.74 -9.24
C ALA A 10 28.55 -26.25 -10.68
N ILE A 11 29.41 -25.34 -11.18
CA ILE A 11 29.39 -24.87 -12.57
C ILE A 11 29.73 -26.00 -13.55
N ASP A 12 30.74 -26.81 -13.21
CA ASP A 12 31.12 -27.95 -14.05
C ASP A 12 29.98 -28.98 -14.11
N CYS A 13 29.39 -29.33 -12.96
CA CYS A 13 28.31 -30.32 -12.91
C CYS A 13 26.97 -29.83 -13.47
N ILE A 14 26.60 -28.56 -13.29
CA ILE A 14 25.29 -28.05 -13.75
C ILE A 14 25.19 -28.09 -15.27
N SER A 15 26.31 -27.87 -15.96
CA SER A 15 26.38 -27.90 -17.42
C SER A 15 26.12 -29.30 -17.97
N ASP A 16 26.69 -30.33 -17.34
CA ASP A 16 26.46 -31.73 -17.70
C ASP A 16 25.01 -32.16 -17.38
N MET A 17 24.49 -31.77 -16.22
CA MET A 17 23.12 -32.08 -15.83
C MET A 17 22.09 -31.43 -16.76
N ALA A 18 22.33 -30.19 -17.19
CA ALA A 18 21.43 -29.46 -18.07
C ALA A 18 21.28 -30.14 -19.44
N GLN A 19 22.30 -30.85 -19.94
CA GLN A 19 22.23 -31.60 -21.21
C GLN A 19 21.21 -32.75 -21.21
N HIS A 20 20.80 -33.21 -20.02
CA HIS A 20 19.82 -34.29 -19.87
C HIS A 20 18.39 -33.80 -19.65
N LEU A 21 18.19 -32.47 -19.61
CA LEU A 21 16.85 -31.90 -19.47
C LEU A 21 16.14 -31.83 -20.82
N PRO A 22 14.79 -31.86 -20.82
CA PRO A 22 14.02 -31.54 -22.02
C PRO A 22 14.38 -30.16 -22.58
N GLU A 23 14.17 -29.98 -23.88
CA GLU A 23 14.41 -28.70 -24.55
C GLU A 23 13.64 -27.55 -23.88
N GLY A 24 14.31 -26.43 -23.64
CA GLY A 24 13.74 -25.24 -23.00
C GLY A 24 13.62 -25.33 -21.47
N CYS A 25 14.07 -26.41 -20.83
CA CYS A 25 14.16 -26.47 -19.38
C CYS A 25 15.38 -25.69 -18.84
N GLU A 26 15.19 -25.03 -17.71
CA GLU A 26 16.24 -24.32 -16.98
C GLU A 26 16.62 -25.10 -15.71
N LEU A 27 17.90 -25.08 -15.34
CA LEU A 27 18.42 -25.74 -14.13
C LEU A 27 18.94 -24.71 -13.13
N PHE A 28 18.68 -24.94 -11.85
CA PHE A 28 19.10 -24.06 -10.77
C PHE A 28 19.69 -24.86 -9.61
N VAL A 29 20.85 -24.44 -9.11
CA VAL A 29 21.45 -24.95 -7.87
C VAL A 29 21.35 -23.86 -6.81
N ILE A 30 20.67 -24.19 -5.71
CA ILE A 30 20.51 -23.29 -4.55
C ILE A 30 21.08 -24.01 -3.32
N ALA A 31 22.08 -23.39 -2.70
CA ALA A 31 22.56 -23.78 -1.38
C ALA A 31 22.44 -22.56 -0.46
N CYS A 32 21.65 -22.68 0.60
CA CYS A 32 21.44 -21.60 1.55
C CYS A 32 21.70 -22.06 2.98
N ARG A 33 22.12 -21.14 3.84
CA ARG A 33 22.17 -21.41 5.28
C ARG A 33 20.91 -20.87 5.94
N PRO A 34 20.13 -21.70 6.66
CA PRO A 34 18.95 -21.20 7.36
C PRO A 34 19.30 -20.05 8.32
N GLY A 35 18.63 -18.91 8.13
CA GLY A 35 18.74 -17.74 9.01
C GLY A 35 20.02 -16.91 8.88
N LYS A 36 20.89 -17.17 7.88
CA LYS A 36 22.10 -16.39 7.62
C LYS A 36 22.39 -16.31 6.11
N ASP A 37 22.76 -15.13 5.63
CA ASP A 37 23.09 -14.87 4.22
C ASP A 37 24.57 -15.18 3.87
N ASP A 38 25.38 -15.52 4.87
CA ASP A 38 26.83 -15.68 4.73
C ASP A 38 27.25 -16.87 3.85
N PHE A 39 26.31 -17.78 3.52
CA PHE A 39 26.57 -18.94 2.67
C PHE A 39 25.59 -19.09 1.49
N ASP A 40 24.81 -18.07 1.17
CA ASP A 40 23.84 -18.20 0.09
C ASP A 40 24.53 -18.26 -1.28
N LEU A 41 24.29 -19.37 -2.00
CA LEU A 41 24.76 -19.64 -3.36
C LEU A 41 23.52 -19.88 -4.24
N VAL A 42 23.41 -19.09 -5.30
CA VAL A 42 22.40 -19.25 -6.35
C VAL A 42 23.14 -19.34 -7.68
N LEU A 43 23.06 -20.49 -8.34
CA LEU A 43 23.70 -20.78 -9.61
C LEU A 43 22.66 -21.22 -10.64
N PRO A 44 22.25 -20.32 -11.55
CA PRO A 44 21.42 -20.68 -12.70
C PRO A 44 22.26 -21.31 -13.82
N SER A 45 21.65 -22.17 -14.64
CA SER A 45 22.22 -22.56 -15.95
C SER A 45 22.35 -21.35 -16.87
N PRO A 46 23.17 -21.42 -17.94
CA PRO A 46 23.26 -20.34 -18.92
C PRO A 46 21.88 -19.91 -19.42
N GLU A 47 21.69 -18.60 -19.59
CA GLU A 47 20.44 -17.98 -20.08
C GLU A 47 19.20 -18.13 -19.18
N ALA A 48 19.30 -18.84 -18.05
CA ALA A 48 18.15 -19.08 -17.19
C ALA A 48 17.68 -17.83 -16.43
N ASN A 49 16.36 -17.68 -16.33
CA ASN A 49 15.72 -16.59 -15.60
C ASN A 49 15.30 -17.02 -14.19
N LEU A 50 15.88 -16.40 -13.16
CA LEU A 50 15.56 -16.72 -11.76
C LEU A 50 14.07 -16.54 -11.39
N ASN A 51 13.31 -15.72 -12.13
CA ASN A 51 11.86 -15.61 -11.90
C ASN A 51 11.12 -16.91 -12.27
N ASN A 52 11.59 -17.65 -13.27
CA ASN A 52 10.99 -18.94 -13.64
C ASN A 52 11.18 -19.98 -12.54
N ALA A 53 12.35 -19.98 -11.87
CA ALA A 53 12.60 -20.81 -10.70
C ALA A 53 11.64 -20.47 -9.55
N LEU A 54 11.43 -19.18 -9.29
CA LEU A 54 10.48 -18.70 -8.28
C LEU A 54 9.05 -19.17 -8.60
N ASP A 55 8.63 -19.08 -9.86
CA ASP A 55 7.31 -19.51 -10.30
C ASP A 55 7.14 -21.04 -10.23
N ALA A 56 8.20 -21.81 -10.51
CA ALA A 56 8.20 -23.25 -10.33
C ALA A 56 8.01 -23.64 -8.85
N LEU A 57 8.72 -22.98 -7.94
CA LEU A 57 8.56 -23.18 -6.50
C LEU A 57 7.14 -22.82 -6.04
N ARG A 58 6.57 -21.70 -6.52
CA ARG A 58 5.20 -21.28 -6.22
C ARG A 58 4.16 -22.31 -6.66
N ARG A 59 4.31 -22.89 -7.87
CA ARG A 59 3.45 -23.99 -8.35
C ARG A 59 3.52 -25.24 -7.47
N GLN A 60 4.61 -25.43 -6.72
CA GLN A 60 4.79 -26.51 -5.74
C GLN A 60 4.34 -26.13 -4.33
N GLY A 61 3.57 -25.04 -4.16
CA GLY A 61 2.99 -24.66 -2.88
C GLY A 61 3.89 -23.82 -1.99
N LEU A 62 5.06 -23.35 -2.47
CA LEU A 62 5.76 -22.25 -1.79
C LEU A 62 4.90 -21.00 -1.90
N SER A 63 4.19 -20.70 -0.82
CA SER A 63 3.42 -19.47 -0.76
C SER A 63 4.24 -18.35 -0.14
N ILE A 64 4.09 -17.17 -0.73
CA ILE A 64 4.48 -15.92 -0.09
C ILE A 64 3.56 -15.57 1.10
N ASP A 65 2.44 -16.29 1.30
CA ASP A 65 1.41 -16.09 2.35
C ASP A 65 1.84 -16.53 3.75
N GLY A 66 3.05 -17.08 3.91
CA GLY A 66 3.68 -17.19 5.23
C GLY A 66 4.06 -15.81 5.81
N ALA A 67 4.47 -15.79 7.09
CA ALA A 67 5.00 -14.58 7.71
C ALA A 67 6.27 -14.11 6.96
N ASN A 68 6.11 -13.09 6.11
CA ASN A 68 7.17 -12.58 5.26
C ASN A 68 7.30 -11.06 5.43
N ILE A 69 8.44 -10.62 5.96
CA ILE A 69 8.79 -9.21 6.17
C ILE A 69 8.64 -8.41 4.87
N TYR A 70 8.92 -8.99 3.70
CA TYR A 70 8.78 -8.31 2.43
C TYR A 70 7.34 -7.86 2.16
N LYS A 71 6.35 -8.73 2.39
CA LYS A 71 4.94 -8.37 2.21
C LYS A 71 4.51 -7.29 3.17
N GLN A 72 4.88 -7.44 4.44
CA GLN A 72 4.57 -6.45 5.46
C GLN A 72 5.16 -5.10 5.07
N ALA A 73 6.42 -5.06 4.64
CA ALA A 73 7.08 -3.84 4.20
C ALA A 73 6.41 -3.21 2.97
N VAL A 74 5.97 -4.02 2.00
CA VAL A 74 5.21 -3.51 0.83
C VAL A 74 3.87 -2.93 1.26
N CYS A 75 3.12 -3.62 2.12
CA CYS A 75 1.85 -3.12 2.66
C CYS A 75 2.05 -1.83 3.48
N ASP A 76 3.05 -1.78 4.34
CA ASP A 76 3.39 -0.61 5.15
C ASP A 76 3.76 0.58 4.27
N LEU A 77 4.48 0.35 3.16
CA LEU A 77 4.81 1.39 2.20
C LEU A 77 3.56 1.90 1.48
N VAL A 78 2.65 1.02 1.07
CA VAL A 78 1.37 1.41 0.45
C VAL A 78 0.51 2.23 1.42
N VAL A 79 0.38 1.77 2.66
CA VAL A 79 -0.36 2.50 3.71
C VAL A 79 0.29 3.86 3.98
N GLY A 80 1.62 3.91 4.04
CA GLY A 80 2.37 5.15 4.20
C GLY A 80 2.14 6.12 3.04
N ALA A 81 2.20 5.65 1.80
CA ALA A 81 1.94 6.46 0.61
C ALA A 81 0.52 7.05 0.62
N LEU A 82 -0.50 6.25 0.95
CA LEU A 82 -1.89 6.71 1.10
C LEU A 82 -2.02 7.79 2.18
N ALA A 83 -1.41 7.57 3.35
CA ALA A 83 -1.49 8.49 4.47
C ALA A 83 -0.79 9.84 4.17
N MET A 84 0.37 9.79 3.51
CA MET A 84 1.13 10.98 3.09
C MET A 84 0.42 11.73 1.97
N GLY A 85 -0.17 11.01 1.02
CA GLY A 85 -1.02 11.56 -0.04
C GLY A 85 -2.20 12.34 0.54
N LYS A 86 -2.93 11.72 1.48
CA LYS A 86 -4.06 12.36 2.16
C LYS A 86 -3.68 13.69 2.82
N GLN A 87 -2.46 13.78 3.34
CA GLN A 87 -1.93 14.99 3.99
C GLN A 87 -1.26 15.98 3.02
N ASN A 88 -1.20 15.67 1.72
CA ASN A 88 -0.47 16.43 0.71
C ASN A 88 1.01 16.62 1.06
N ASN A 89 1.66 15.59 1.59
CA ASN A 89 3.04 15.70 2.06
C ASN A 89 3.89 14.57 1.50
N ASN A 90 5.20 14.79 1.47
CA ASN A 90 6.22 13.81 1.11
C ASN A 90 5.87 12.95 -0.13
N PRO A 91 5.63 13.58 -1.30
CA PRO A 91 5.34 12.84 -2.51
C PRO A 91 6.52 11.92 -2.88
N PRO A 92 6.25 10.73 -3.44
CA PRO A 92 7.31 9.86 -3.94
C PRO A 92 8.17 10.55 -5.01
N PRO A 93 9.43 10.13 -5.19
CA PRO A 93 10.25 10.59 -6.31
C PRO A 93 9.59 10.30 -7.67
N ALA A 94 9.90 11.12 -8.67
CA ALA A 94 9.37 10.94 -10.02
C ALA A 94 9.67 9.53 -10.56
N GLY A 95 8.64 8.87 -11.12
CA GLY A 95 8.75 7.50 -11.65
C GLY A 95 8.72 6.39 -10.60
N HIS A 96 8.61 6.73 -9.31
CA HIS A 96 8.49 5.73 -8.25
C HIS A 96 7.12 5.02 -8.32
N TRP A 97 7.11 3.69 -8.26
CA TRP A 97 5.91 2.85 -8.36
C TRP A 97 4.81 3.19 -7.34
N GLY A 98 5.22 3.74 -6.19
CA GLY A 98 4.34 4.17 -5.11
C GLY A 98 3.50 5.43 -5.41
N GLN A 99 3.78 6.15 -6.51
CA GLN A 99 3.09 7.39 -6.87
C GLN A 99 1.58 7.20 -6.94
N GLN A 100 1.11 6.11 -7.55
CA GLN A 100 -0.33 5.81 -7.68
C GLN A 100 -1.06 5.77 -6.33
N PHE A 101 -0.42 5.26 -5.28
CA PHE A 101 -1.03 5.14 -3.95
C PHE A 101 -1.02 6.49 -3.24
N TRP A 102 0.03 7.29 -3.45
CA TRP A 102 0.05 8.66 -2.96
C TRP A 102 -1.04 9.51 -3.64
N ASP A 103 -1.22 9.37 -4.95
CA ASP A 103 -2.25 10.08 -5.72
C ASP A 103 -3.67 9.73 -5.25
N ILE A 104 -3.94 8.45 -4.94
CA ILE A 104 -5.21 8.01 -4.34
C ILE A 104 -5.43 8.73 -3.01
N GLY A 105 -4.42 8.72 -2.14
CA GLY A 105 -4.48 9.44 -0.87
C GLY A 105 -4.77 10.93 -1.07
N ARG A 106 -4.06 11.57 -2.02
CA ARG A 106 -4.22 13.00 -2.33
C ARG A 106 -5.62 13.33 -2.82
N ALA A 107 -6.15 12.54 -3.76
CA ALA A 107 -7.50 12.72 -4.28
C ALA A 107 -8.56 12.65 -3.16
N GLU A 108 -8.43 11.66 -2.26
CA GLU A 108 -9.33 11.53 -1.10
C GLU A 108 -9.17 12.71 -0.12
N GLY A 109 -7.94 13.12 0.16
CA GLY A 109 -7.64 14.29 1.00
C GLY A 109 -8.27 15.58 0.45
N GLU A 110 -8.12 15.85 -0.84
CA GLU A 110 -8.72 17.03 -1.49
C GLU A 110 -10.24 17.01 -1.45
N LEU A 111 -10.84 15.85 -1.73
CA LEU A 111 -12.29 15.70 -1.68
C LEU A 111 -12.81 15.93 -0.26
N GLN A 112 -12.14 15.36 0.74
CA GLN A 112 -12.49 15.57 2.15
C GLN A 112 -12.37 17.05 2.54
N GLU A 113 -11.28 17.72 2.16
CA GLU A 113 -11.09 19.15 2.43
C GLU A 113 -12.19 20.01 1.79
N LYS A 114 -12.55 19.74 0.53
CA LYS A 114 -13.64 20.43 -0.18
C LYS A 114 -14.98 20.19 0.49
N LEU A 115 -15.27 18.93 0.87
CA LEU A 115 -16.50 18.56 1.57
C LEU A 115 -16.62 19.25 2.94
N VAL A 116 -15.53 19.28 3.72
CA VAL A 116 -15.50 19.95 5.02
C VAL A 116 -15.73 21.45 4.86
N LYS A 117 -15.10 22.09 3.86
CA LYS A 117 -15.32 23.52 3.56
C LYS A 117 -16.78 23.79 3.17
N ALA A 118 -17.36 22.97 2.29
CA ALA A 118 -18.77 23.10 1.90
C ALA A 118 -19.71 22.91 3.10
N LEU A 119 -19.46 21.91 3.95
CA LEU A 119 -20.26 21.66 5.15
C LEU A 119 -20.16 22.80 6.16
N ARG A 120 -18.95 23.33 6.41
CA ARG A 120 -18.75 24.51 7.28
C ARG A 120 -19.52 25.72 6.76
N LEU A 121 -19.53 25.94 5.44
CA LEU A 121 -20.30 27.02 4.81
C LEU A 121 -21.81 26.82 4.98
N VAL A 122 -22.34 25.65 4.62
CA VAL A 122 -23.78 25.34 4.74
C VAL A 122 -24.24 25.47 6.19
N ARG A 123 -23.46 24.97 7.16
CA ARG A 123 -23.75 25.13 8.60
C ARG A 123 -23.85 26.60 8.98
N LYS A 124 -22.88 27.42 8.57
CA LYS A 124 -22.85 28.86 8.87
C LYS A 124 -24.08 29.58 8.30
N GLU A 125 -24.43 29.32 7.04
CA GLU A 125 -25.59 29.95 6.39
C GLU A 125 -26.91 29.48 7.01
N LEU A 126 -27.03 28.18 7.34
CA LEU A 126 -28.23 27.64 8.00
C LEU A 126 -28.43 28.25 9.39
N ASP A 127 -27.38 28.34 10.19
CA ASP A 127 -27.40 28.98 11.51
C ASP A 127 -27.77 30.46 11.41
N ALA A 128 -27.23 31.19 10.43
CA ALA A 128 -27.62 32.58 10.17
C ALA A 128 -29.11 32.72 9.82
N CYS A 129 -29.62 31.89 8.90
CA CYS A 129 -31.03 31.86 8.54
C CYS A 129 -31.93 31.53 9.74
N GLN A 130 -31.56 30.53 10.54
CA GLN A 130 -32.31 30.14 11.74
C GLN A 130 -32.40 31.28 12.74
N ARG A 131 -31.30 32.00 13.00
CA ARG A 131 -31.31 33.18 13.87
C ARG A 131 -32.24 34.27 13.36
N VAL A 132 -32.17 34.61 12.07
CA VAL A 132 -33.01 35.68 11.49
C VAL A 132 -34.50 35.36 11.63
N ILE A 133 -34.92 34.14 11.31
CA ILE A 133 -36.33 33.72 11.43
C ILE A 133 -36.77 33.68 12.89
N HIS A 134 -35.90 33.23 13.79
CA HIS A 134 -36.16 33.29 15.22
C HIS A 134 -36.40 34.72 15.70
N TYR A 135 -35.55 35.67 15.30
CA TYR A 135 -35.74 37.10 15.61
C TYR A 135 -37.00 37.70 15.01
N ALA A 136 -37.50 37.18 13.88
CA ALA A 136 -38.70 37.65 13.20
C ALA A 136 -40.02 37.12 13.79
N GLY A 137 -39.99 36.38 14.90
CA GLY A 137 -41.20 35.86 15.55
C GLY A 137 -41.44 34.36 15.34
N GLY A 138 -40.50 33.65 14.72
CA GLY A 138 -40.22 32.27 15.08
C GLY A 138 -40.51 31.19 14.04
N PHE A 139 -39.95 30.02 14.34
CA PHE A 139 -40.27 28.73 13.78
C PHE A 139 -41.18 27.97 14.75
N ASP A 140 -42.05 27.11 14.23
CA ASP A 140 -42.65 26.05 15.03
C ASP A 140 -41.55 25.09 15.53
N PRO A 141 -41.42 24.84 16.85
CA PRO A 141 -40.40 23.96 17.42
C PRO A 141 -40.31 22.59 16.76
N ALA A 142 -41.43 22.05 16.27
CA ALA A 142 -41.46 20.77 15.56
C ALA A 142 -40.59 20.77 14.27
N TYR A 143 -40.42 21.93 13.61
CA TYR A 143 -39.65 22.06 12.37
C TYR A 143 -38.15 22.30 12.60
N VAL A 144 -37.75 22.67 13.82
CA VAL A 144 -36.36 23.08 14.13
C VAL A 144 -35.59 22.03 14.91
N ASN A 145 -36.28 21.18 15.66
CA ASN A 145 -35.65 20.15 16.49
C ASN A 145 -34.76 19.21 15.66
N ASP A 146 -35.25 18.73 14.52
CA ASP A 146 -34.49 17.81 13.65
C ASP A 146 -33.29 18.50 13.00
N ALA A 147 -33.46 19.76 12.58
CA ALA A 147 -32.38 20.55 12.01
C ALA A 147 -31.29 20.84 13.05
N GLN A 148 -31.66 21.18 14.28
CA GLN A 148 -30.72 21.38 15.40
C GLN A 148 -30.01 20.09 15.80
N ALA A 149 -30.72 18.95 15.79
CA ALA A 149 -30.13 17.65 16.05
C ALA A 149 -29.09 17.30 14.96
N ALA A 150 -29.40 17.53 13.69
CA ALA A 150 -28.47 17.32 12.58
C ALA A 150 -27.25 18.23 12.65
N ILE A 151 -27.44 19.51 13.00
CA ILE A 151 -26.33 20.45 13.23
C ILE A 151 -25.42 19.94 14.35
N LYS A 152 -25.97 19.54 15.51
CA LYS A 152 -25.16 18.98 16.61
C LYS A 152 -24.29 17.80 16.18
N VAL A 153 -24.81 16.92 15.33
CA VAL A 153 -24.03 15.80 14.75
C VAL A 153 -22.90 16.31 13.87
N ALA A 154 -23.20 17.24 12.95
CA ALA A 154 -22.18 17.85 12.09
C ALA A 154 -21.08 18.55 12.91
N ASP A 155 -21.46 19.23 13.98
CA ASP A 155 -20.57 19.97 14.88
C ASP A 155 -19.59 19.04 15.56
N ALA A 156 -20.10 17.96 16.14
CA ALA A 156 -19.29 16.94 16.81
C ALA A 156 -18.29 16.24 15.87
N VAL A 157 -18.58 16.16 14.57
CA VAL A 157 -17.65 15.63 13.57
C VAL A 157 -16.63 16.69 13.15
N LEU A 158 -17.08 17.92 12.89
CA LEU A 158 -16.22 19.03 12.49
C LEU A 158 -15.18 19.40 13.56
N GLU A 159 -15.52 19.28 14.84
CA GLU A 159 -14.59 19.49 15.96
C GLU A 159 -13.38 18.54 15.95
N LYS A 160 -13.52 17.36 15.34
CA LYS A 160 -12.45 16.37 15.22
C LYS A 160 -11.51 16.65 14.05
N ILE A 161 -11.86 17.60 13.18
CA ILE A 161 -11.10 17.93 11.98
C ILE A 161 -10.41 19.28 12.23
N PRO A 162 -9.06 19.35 12.17
CA PRO A 162 -8.36 20.60 12.37
C PRO A 162 -8.84 21.71 11.42
N GLY A 163 -8.78 22.94 11.93
CA GLY A 163 -9.26 24.17 11.27
C GLY A 163 -8.59 24.42 9.94
#